data_AF-A0A349Y2E9-F1
#
_entry.id   AF-A0A349Y2E9-F1
#
_cell.length_a   1.000
_cell.length_b   1.000
_cell.length_c   1.000
_cell.angle_alpha   90.00
_cell.angle_beta   90.00
_cell.angle_gamma   90.00
#
_symmetry.space_group_name_H-M   'P 1'
#
loop_
_entity.id
_entity.type
_entity.pdbx_description
1 polymer ?
#
loop_
_entity_poly.entity_id
_entity_poly.type
_entity_poly.pdbx_seq_one_letter_code
_entity_poly.pdbx_strand_id
1 'polypeptide(L)'
;EVARRMQALSDAYTAFKKAAAKGDRKPLAKLRDDMAAVFVTLKLPLPLTDVLVKQLRDVMASIKSHERRVLNLATVTARMPRKDFIRSWEGNQTNLEWVEDALKRKQKWSSALRDVKDQIIAEQQATIDIEKTTWLELDELKE
;
A
#
# COMPACT_ATOMS: atom_id res chain seq x y z
N GLU A 1 -22.03 1.39 -29.10
CA GLU A 1 -21.20 0.39 -28.38
C GLU A 1 -20.24 1.01 -27.35
N VAL A 2 -19.40 1.99 -27.71
CA VAL A 2 -18.48 2.63 -26.74
C VAL A 2 -19.21 3.22 -25.53
N ALA A 3 -20.27 4.02 -25.74
CA ALA A 3 -21.06 4.59 -24.66
C ALA A 3 -21.67 3.53 -23.72
N ARG A 4 -22.10 2.38 -24.28
CA ARG A 4 -22.65 1.26 -23.50
C ARG A 4 -21.59 0.63 -22.58
N ARG A 5 -20.36 0.44 -23.08
CA ARG A 5 -19.26 -0.11 -22.28
C ARG A 5 -18.77 0.89 -21.22
N MET A 6 -18.73 2.18 -21.54
CA MET A 6 -18.39 3.23 -20.58
C MET A 6 -19.46 3.34 -19.48
N GLN A 7 -20.75 3.19 -19.82
CA GLN A 7 -21.82 3.12 -18.82
C GLN A 7 -21.67 1.90 -17.91
N ALA A 8 -21.42 0.71 -18.48
CA ALA A 8 -21.19 -0.50 -17.69
C ALA A 8 -20.00 -0.36 -16.73
N LEU A 9 -18.91 0.28 -17.16
CA LEU A 9 -17.77 0.58 -16.30
C LEU A 9 -18.15 1.58 -15.19
N SER A 10 -18.91 2.62 -15.53
CA SER A 10 -19.39 3.62 -14.55
C SER A 10 -20.29 2.99 -13.48
N ASP A 11 -21.17 2.08 -13.88
CA ASP A 11 -22.10 1.39 -12.97
C ASP A 11 -21.32 0.45 -12.02
N ALA A 12 -20.36 -0.32 -12.56
CA ALA A 12 -19.47 -1.18 -11.77
C ALA A 12 -18.63 -0.35 -10.77
N TYR A 13 -18.06 0.77 -11.22
CA TYR A 13 -17.29 1.67 -10.37
C TYR A 13 -18.14 2.30 -9.25
N THR A 14 -19.40 2.64 -9.55
CA THR A 14 -20.34 3.18 -8.55
C THR A 14 -20.69 2.13 -7.50
N ALA A 15 -20.90 0.87 -7.92
CA ALA A 15 -21.13 -0.24 -7.00
C ALA A 15 -19.92 -0.48 -6.09
N PHE A 16 -18.70 -0.48 -6.66
CA PHE A 16 -17.45 -0.56 -5.92
C PHE A 16 -17.33 0.56 -4.89
N LYS A 17 -17.51 1.82 -5.29
CA LYS A 17 -17.42 2.99 -4.40
C LYS A 17 -18.42 2.92 -3.24
N LYS A 18 -19.65 2.44 -3.50
CA LYS A 18 -20.68 2.26 -2.48
C LYS A 18 -20.32 1.17 -1.47
N ALA A 19 -19.71 0.06 -1.93
CA ALA A 19 -19.21 -0.99 -1.05
C ALA A 19 -18.00 -0.50 -0.23
N ALA A 20 -17.08 0.22 -0.87
CA ALA A 20 -15.89 0.78 -0.23
C ALA A 20 -16.25 1.75 0.90
N ALA A 21 -17.25 2.62 0.68
CA ALA A 21 -17.76 3.54 1.69
C ALA A 21 -18.41 2.85 2.90
N LYS A 22 -18.89 1.61 2.75
CA LYS A 22 -19.46 0.82 3.85
C LYS A 22 -18.40 0.08 4.68
N GLY A 23 -17.14 0.10 4.25
CA GLY A 23 -16.03 -0.58 4.95
C GLY A 23 -16.06 -2.11 4.85
N ASP A 24 -16.98 -2.70 4.07
CA ASP A 24 -17.04 -4.14 3.88
C ASP A 24 -16.05 -4.55 2.79
N ARG A 25 -14.93 -5.19 3.18
CA ARG A 25 -13.84 -5.57 2.28
C ARG A 25 -14.11 -6.86 1.50
N LYS A 26 -14.94 -7.77 2.03
CA LYS A 26 -15.28 -9.04 1.36
C LYS A 26 -15.87 -8.88 -0.04
N PRO A 27 -16.82 -7.96 -0.30
CA PRO A 27 -17.35 -7.77 -1.64
C PRO A 27 -16.42 -6.98 -2.56
N LEU A 28 -15.39 -6.28 -2.05
CA LEU A 28 -14.55 -5.40 -2.86
C LEU A 28 -13.71 -6.17 -3.87
N ALA A 29 -13.14 -7.32 -3.49
CA ALA A 29 -12.37 -8.16 -4.40
C ALA A 29 -13.21 -8.58 -5.62
N LYS A 30 -14.41 -9.13 -5.37
CA LYS A 30 -15.32 -9.55 -6.44
C LYS A 30 -15.78 -8.37 -7.32
N LEU A 31 -16.11 -7.23 -6.73
CA LEU A 31 -16.52 -6.03 -7.49
C LEU A 31 -15.37 -5.47 -8.34
N ARG A 32 -14.12 -5.62 -7.89
CA ARG A 32 -12.94 -5.28 -8.70
C ARG A 32 -12.77 -6.24 -9.87
N ASP A 33 -12.96 -7.54 -9.66
CA ASP A 33 -12.89 -8.53 -10.74
C ASP A 33 -13.95 -8.27 -11.81
N ASP A 34 -15.18 -8.00 -11.40
CA ASP A 34 -16.28 -7.63 -12.30
C ASP A 34 -15.95 -6.34 -13.08
N MET A 35 -15.38 -5.34 -12.41
CA MET A 35 -14.94 -4.09 -13.04
C MET A 35 -13.77 -4.30 -14.01
N ALA A 36 -12.80 -5.15 -13.65
CA ALA A 36 -11.66 -5.50 -14.49
C ALA A 36 -12.10 -6.26 -15.75
N ALA A 37 -13.07 -7.17 -15.62
CA ALA A 37 -13.65 -7.90 -16.75
C ALA A 37 -14.26 -6.93 -17.77
N VAL A 38 -14.98 -5.88 -17.32
CA VAL A 38 -15.49 -4.83 -18.21
C VAL A 38 -14.36 -4.00 -18.82
N PHE A 39 -13.37 -3.60 -18.01
CA PHE A 39 -12.25 -2.76 -18.43
C PHE A 39 -11.41 -3.40 -19.54
N VAL A 40 -11.11 -4.69 -19.45
CA VAL A 40 -10.31 -5.41 -20.47
C VAL A 40 -11.03 -5.47 -21.84
N THR A 41 -12.36 -5.35 -21.87
CA THR A 41 -13.08 -5.26 -23.15
C THR A 41 -12.92 -3.91 -23.86
N LEU A 42 -12.40 -2.89 -23.18
CA LEU A 42 -12.18 -1.57 -23.75
C LEU A 42 -10.87 -1.55 -24.54
N LYS A 43 -10.96 -1.23 -25.83
CA LYS A 43 -9.78 -0.97 -26.67
C LYS A 43 -9.30 0.46 -26.41
N LEU A 44 -8.45 0.63 -25.41
CA LEU A 44 -7.86 1.93 -25.09
C LEU A 44 -6.71 2.26 -26.06
N PRO A 45 -6.55 3.54 -26.46
CA PRO A 45 -5.37 3.97 -27.19
C PRO A 45 -4.09 3.71 -26.39
N LEU A 46 -3.01 3.29 -27.06
CA LEU A 46 -1.72 2.97 -26.42
C LEU A 46 -1.20 4.09 -25.50
N PRO A 47 -1.24 5.39 -25.88
CA PRO A 47 -0.76 6.45 -25.00
C PRO A 47 -1.54 6.55 -23.68
N LEU A 48 -2.84 6.24 -23.69
CA LEU A 48 -3.65 6.25 -22.47
C LEU A 48 -3.31 5.06 -21.58
N THR A 49 -3.12 3.87 -22.17
CA THR A 49 -2.66 2.68 -21.45
C THR A 49 -1.31 2.93 -20.78
N ASP A 50 -0.36 3.55 -21.48
CA ASP A 50 0.97 3.87 -20.94
C ASP A 50 0.89 4.80 -19.71
N VAL A 51 0.00 5.80 -19.75
CA VAL A 51 -0.24 6.69 -18.61
C VAL A 51 -0.77 5.92 -17.41
N LEU A 52 -1.75 5.03 -17.61
CA LEU A 52 -2.32 4.22 -16.53
C LEU A 52 -1.29 3.27 -15.92
N VAL A 53 -0.48 2.60 -16.76
CA VAL A 53 0.59 1.71 -16.31
C VAL A 53 1.66 2.50 -15.55
N LYS A 54 2.02 3.71 -16.01
CA LYS A 54 2.97 4.57 -15.31
C LYS A 54 2.44 4.96 -13.92
N GLN A 55 1.18 5.37 -13.82
CA GLN A 55 0.57 5.71 -12.52
C GLN A 55 0.63 4.53 -11.54
N LEU A 56 0.33 3.31 -12.00
CA LEU A 56 0.45 2.11 -11.17
C LEU A 56 1.90 1.89 -10.69
N ARG A 57 2.88 2.02 -11.58
CA ARG A 57 4.31 1.90 -11.22
C ARG A 57 4.75 2.98 -10.24
N ASP A 58 4.26 4.20 -10.39
CA ASP A 58 4.59 5.32 -9.49
C ASP A 58 4.05 5.06 -8.07
N VAL A 59 2.83 4.54 -7.93
CA VAL A 59 2.26 4.13 -6.63
C VAL A 59 3.11 3.04 -5.97
N MET A 60 3.45 1.96 -6.71
CA MET A 60 4.31 0.90 -6.20
C MET A 60 5.70 1.42 -5.82
N ALA A 61 6.26 2.34 -6.60
CA ALA A 61 7.55 2.97 -6.31
C ALA A 61 7.48 3.81 -5.03
N SER A 62 6.37 4.52 -4.79
CA SER A 62 6.13 5.27 -3.56
C SER A 62 6.16 4.35 -2.34
N ILE A 63 5.41 3.24 -2.36
CA ILE A 63 5.39 2.25 -1.27
C ILE A 63 6.80 1.72 -0.97
N LYS A 64 7.53 1.29 -2.01
CA LYS A 64 8.93 0.84 -1.87
C LYS A 64 9.85 1.94 -1.33
N SER A 65 9.55 3.21 -1.62
CA SER A 65 10.28 4.36 -1.09
C SER A 65 10.07 4.51 0.42
N HIS A 66 8.82 4.40 0.90
CA HIS A 66 8.50 4.40 2.33
C HIS A 66 9.19 3.23 3.05
N GLU A 67 9.10 2.01 2.52
CA GLU A 67 9.77 0.83 3.10
C GLU A 67 11.30 1.01 3.19
N ARG A 68 11.92 1.58 2.14
CA ARG A 68 13.37 1.88 2.14
C ARG A 68 13.75 2.95 3.16
N ARG A 69 12.91 3.97 3.37
CA ARG A 69 13.15 4.99 4.39
C ARG A 69 13.09 4.39 5.80
N VAL A 70 12.08 3.56 6.09
CA VAL A 70 12.01 2.86 7.38
C VAL A 70 13.22 1.95 7.61
N LEU A 71 13.62 1.19 6.59
CA LEU A 71 14.83 0.36 6.63
C LEU A 71 16.07 1.21 6.97
N ASN A 72 16.24 2.37 6.34
CA ASN A 72 17.38 3.26 6.57
C ASN A 72 17.37 3.82 8.01
N LEU A 73 16.22 4.29 8.48
CA LEU A 73 16.05 4.79 9.85
C LEU A 73 16.40 3.70 10.88
N ALA A 74 15.88 2.48 10.71
CA ALA A 74 16.14 1.38 11.63
C ALA A 74 17.60 0.89 11.56
N THR A 75 18.15 0.68 10.37
CA THR A 75 19.45 0.00 10.23
C THR A 75 20.65 0.93 10.23
N VAL A 76 20.55 2.11 9.62
CA VAL A 76 21.66 3.06 9.52
C VAL A 76 21.64 4.02 10.69
N THR A 77 20.50 4.65 10.95
CA THR A 77 20.38 5.69 12.00
C THR A 77 20.35 5.05 13.39
N ALA A 78 19.45 4.09 13.60
CA ALA A 78 19.34 3.38 14.87
C ALA A 78 20.34 2.22 15.04
N ARG A 79 21.15 1.93 14.02
CA ARG A 79 22.17 0.86 14.02
C ARG A 79 21.62 -0.53 14.34
N MET A 80 20.35 -0.79 14.04
CA MET A 80 19.78 -2.13 14.15
C MET A 80 20.41 -3.05 13.10
N PRO A 81 20.88 -4.26 13.46
CA PRO A 81 21.34 -5.23 12.49
C PRO A 81 20.24 -5.56 11.46
N ARG A 82 20.60 -5.57 10.17
CA ARG A 82 19.64 -5.84 9.08
C ARG A 82 18.87 -7.15 9.26
N LYS A 83 19.52 -8.19 9.81
CA LYS A 83 18.90 -9.48 10.07
C LYS A 83 17.78 -9.37 11.12
N ASP A 84 17.99 -8.58 12.17
CA ASP A 84 16.98 -8.35 13.20
C ASP A 84 15.82 -7.52 12.67
N PHE A 85 16.12 -6.53 11.82
CA PHE A 85 15.10 -5.73 11.12
C PHE A 85 14.21 -6.61 10.25
N ILE A 86 14.77 -7.40 9.33
CA ILE A 86 13.97 -8.23 8.41
C ILE A 86 13.05 -9.17 9.19
N ARG A 87 13.57 -9.80 10.25
CA ARG A 87 12.79 -10.70 11.11
C ARG A 87 11.67 -9.99 11.88
N SER A 88 11.84 -8.72 12.26
CA SER A 88 10.80 -7.98 12.98
C SER A 88 9.87 -7.21 12.06
N TRP A 89 10.27 -6.88 10.83
CA TRP A 89 9.54 -5.99 9.93
C TRP A 89 8.46 -6.71 9.10
N GLU A 90 8.61 -8.01 8.89
CA GLU A 90 7.62 -8.81 8.17
C GLU A 90 6.23 -8.72 8.83
N GLY A 91 5.22 -8.30 8.05
CA GLY A 91 3.85 -8.08 8.52
C GLY A 91 3.62 -6.78 9.32
N ASN A 92 4.64 -5.93 9.49
CA ASN A 92 4.57 -4.72 10.32
C ASN A 92 4.59 -3.41 9.51
N GLN A 93 4.38 -3.48 8.19
CA GLN A 93 4.40 -2.31 7.32
C GLN A 93 3.34 -1.26 7.67
N THR A 94 2.19 -1.68 8.20
CA THR A 94 1.08 -0.83 8.64
C THR A 94 0.88 -0.84 10.15
N ASN A 95 1.71 -1.57 10.90
CA ASN A 95 1.62 -1.65 12.34
C ASN A 95 2.39 -0.49 13.01
N LEU A 96 1.67 0.53 13.46
CA LEU A 96 2.23 1.71 14.14
C LEU A 96 2.84 1.38 15.52
N GLU A 97 2.52 0.21 16.10
CA GLU A 97 3.05 -0.24 17.40
C GLU A 97 4.37 -1.01 17.26
N TRP A 98 4.80 -1.33 16.03
CA TRP A 98 6.00 -2.13 15.77
C TRP A 98 7.25 -1.61 16.50
N VAL A 99 7.45 -0.28 16.49
CA VAL A 99 8.61 0.32 17.16
C VAL A 99 8.56 0.04 18.66
N GLU A 100 7.40 0.20 19.31
CA GLU A 100 7.25 -0.08 20.74
C GLU A 100 7.51 -1.55 21.07
N ASP A 101 7.03 -2.47 20.24
CA ASP A 101 7.30 -3.90 20.39
C ASP A 101 8.78 -4.25 20.20
N ALA A 102 9.46 -3.57 19.27
CA ALA A 102 10.90 -3.70 19.09
C ALA A 102 11.69 -3.15 20.29
N LEU A 103 11.22 -2.07 20.92
CA LEU A 103 11.84 -1.47 22.12
C LEU A 103 11.75 -2.38 23.36
N LYS A 104 10.68 -3.17 23.49
CA LYS A 104 10.52 -4.14 24.60
C LYS A 104 11.63 -5.19 24.66
N ARG A 105 12.34 -5.44 23.55
CA ARG A 105 13.46 -6.39 23.46
C ARG A 105 14.75 -5.89 24.14
N LYS A 106 14.79 -4.63 24.60
CA LYS A 106 15.90 -4.00 25.35
C LYS A 106 17.27 -4.24 24.72
N GLN A 107 17.37 -4.07 23.41
CA GLN A 107 18.60 -4.25 22.66
C GLN A 107 19.48 -2.99 22.70
N LYS A 108 20.75 -3.13 22.33
CA LYS A 108 21.69 -1.99 22.28
C LYS A 108 21.23 -0.86 21.35
N TRP A 109 20.53 -1.21 20.28
CA TRP A 109 19.96 -0.26 19.31
C TRP A 109 18.61 0.35 19.75
N SER A 110 18.01 -0.11 20.86
CA SER A 110 16.67 0.32 21.27
C SER A 110 16.61 1.83 21.59
N SER A 111 17.66 2.41 22.19
CA SER A 111 17.66 3.86 22.46
C SER A 111 17.59 4.66 21.16
N ALA A 112 18.47 4.36 20.21
CA ALA A 112 18.53 5.07 18.93
C ALA A 112 17.29 4.81 18.06
N LEU A 113 16.65 3.63 18.19
CA LEU A 113 15.39 3.34 17.53
C LEU A 113 14.23 4.20 18.08
N ARG A 114 14.24 4.48 19.38
CA ARG A 114 13.26 5.37 20.00
C ARG A 114 13.36 6.80 19.45
N ASP A 115 14.58 7.27 19.18
CA ASP A 115 14.81 8.63 18.66
C ASP A 115 14.26 8.81 17.22
N VAL A 116 14.19 7.74 16.44
CA VAL A 116 13.62 7.76 15.07
C VAL A 116 12.17 7.24 14.99
N LYS A 117 11.54 6.95 16.15
CA LYS A 117 10.20 6.37 16.22
C LYS A 117 9.17 7.19 15.43
N ASP A 118 9.10 8.49 15.67
CA ASP A 118 8.08 9.35 15.06
C ASP A 118 8.24 9.43 13.54
N GLN A 119 9.48 9.39 13.04
CA GLN A 119 9.77 9.35 11.62
C GLN A 119 9.31 8.02 10.99
N ILE A 120 9.54 6.90 11.67
CA ILE A 120 9.07 5.58 11.22
C ILE A 120 7.54 5.55 11.18
N ILE A 121 6.88 6.03 12.23
CA ILE A 121 5.41 6.12 12.29
C ILE A 121 4.87 6.99 11.15
N ALA A 122 5.52 8.11 10.84
CA ALA A 122 5.13 8.96 9.71
C ALA A 122 5.19 8.22 8.36
N GLU A 123 6.25 7.42 8.13
CA GLU A 123 6.37 6.61 6.91
C GLU A 123 5.34 5.47 6.84
N GLN A 124 5.05 4.83 7.96
CA GLN A 124 3.99 3.81 8.05
C GLN A 124 2.60 4.45 7.82
N GLN A 125 2.34 5.63 8.39
CA GLN A 125 1.10 6.36 8.19
C GLN A 125 0.91 6.74 6.72
N ALA A 126 1.96 7.21 6.05
CA ALA A 126 1.93 7.48 4.62
C ALA A 126 1.60 6.22 3.80
N THR A 127 2.10 5.06 4.23
CA THR A 127 1.79 3.77 3.61
C THR A 127 0.31 3.39 3.82
N ILE A 128 -0.22 3.56 5.03
CA ILE A 128 -1.65 3.36 5.35
C ILE A 128 -2.54 4.30 4.51
N ASP A 129 -2.11 5.54 4.30
CA ASP A 129 -2.87 6.50 3.51
C ASP A 129 -2.88 6.14 2.01
N ILE A 130 -1.81 5.50 1.51
CA ILE A 130 -1.82 4.86 0.19
C ILE A 130 -2.86 3.75 0.15
N GLU A 131 -2.88 2.82 1.11
CA GLU A 131 -3.88 1.73 1.16
C GLU A 131 -5.32 2.26 1.16
N LYS A 132 -5.59 3.31 1.94
CA LYS A 132 -6.92 3.97 1.97
C LYS A 132 -7.28 4.60 0.64
N THR A 133 -6.30 5.17 -0.07
CA THR A 133 -6.53 5.82 -1.36
C THR A 133 -6.75 4.78 -2.46
N THR A 134 -6.00 3.68 -2.43
CA THR A 134 -6.05 2.62 -3.45
C THR A 134 -7.13 1.57 -3.19
N TRP A 135 -7.70 1.53 -1.98
CA TRP A 135 -8.62 0.50 -1.52
C TRP A 135 -8.05 -0.91 -1.73
N LEU A 136 -6.76 -1.03 -1.44
CA LEU A 136 -5.95 -2.23 -1.62
C LEU A 136 -5.10 -2.43 -0.39
N GLU A 137 -5.00 -3.68 0.04
CA GLU A 137 -4.02 -4.06 1.05
C GLU A 137 -2.63 -4.17 0.40
N LEU A 138 -1.58 -3.90 1.18
CA LEU A 138 -0.20 -4.01 0.69
C LEU A 138 0.13 -5.37 0.08
N ASP A 139 -0.48 -6.44 0.58
CA ASP A 139 -0.27 -7.79 0.06
C ASP A 139 -0.86 -7.94 -1.36
N GLU A 140 -2.02 -7.32 -1.62
CA GLU A 140 -2.64 -7.27 -2.95
C GLU A 140 -1.89 -6.36 -3.94
N LEU A 141 -1.10 -5.41 -3.45
CA LEU A 141 -0.26 -4.51 -4.26
C LEU A 141 1.10 -5.11 -4.63
N LYS A 142 1.49 -6.20 -3.97
CA LYS A 142 2.76 -6.90 -4.18
C LYS A 142 2.65 -8.03 -5.21
N GLU A 143 1.45 -8.56 -5.47
CA GLU A 143 1.13 -9.46 -6.59
C GLU A 143 1.01 -8.71 -7.94
#